data_AF-A0A7W0NTM1-F1
#
_entry.id   AF-A0A7W0NTM1-F1
#
_cell.length_a   1.000
_cell.length_b   1.000
_cell.length_c   1.000
_cell.angle_alpha   90.00
_cell.angle_beta   90.00
_cell.angle_gamma   90.00
#
_symmetry.space_group_name_H-M   'P 1'
#
loop_
_entity.id
_entity.type
_entity.pdbx_description
1 polymer ?
#
loop_
_entity_poly.entity_id
_entity_poly.type
_entity_poly.pdbx_seq_one_letter_code
_entity_poly.pdbx_strand_id
1 'polypeptide(L)' 'GLAKKRWWPEATSDVVRDLHRRLKETLDPHGILNPGKFLD' A
#
# COMPACT_ATOMS: atom_id res chain seq x y z
N GLY A 1 5.87 6.34 -4.67
CA GLY A 1 7.16 5.63 -4.84
C GLY A 1 7.88 5.49 -3.51
N LEU A 2 8.83 4.57 -3.36
CA LEU A 2 9.53 4.26 -2.10
C LEU A 2 10.07 5.48 -1.37
N ALA A 3 10.62 6.45 -2.11
CA ALA A 3 11.12 7.70 -1.57
C ALA A 3 10.08 8.42 -0.69
N LYS A 4 8.80 8.33 -1.04
CA LYS A 4 7.70 8.97 -0.32
C LYS A 4 7.00 8.07 0.72
N LYS A 5 7.39 6.79 0.86
CA LYS A 5 6.73 5.81 1.76
C LYS A 5 6.69 6.33 3.20
N ARG A 6 7.76 7.00 3.64
CA ARG A 6 7.88 7.52 5.02
C ARG A 6 6.85 8.58 5.42
N TRP A 7 6.24 9.28 4.47
CA TRP A 7 5.23 10.32 4.74
C TRP A 7 3.81 9.87 4.39
N TRP A 8 3.66 8.64 3.92
CA TRP A 8 2.38 8.11 3.47
C TRP A 8 1.34 8.03 4.61
N PRO A 9 1.70 7.59 5.84
CA PRO A 9 0.77 7.58 6.95
C PRO A 9 0.21 8.97 7.29
N GLU A 10 1.03 10.01 7.20
CA GLU A 10 0.64 11.40 7.51
C GLU A 10 -0.15 12.03 6.36
N ALA A 11 0.15 11.63 5.12
CA ALA A 11 -0.50 12.17 3.92
C ALA A 11 -1.88 11.53 3.64
N THR A 12 -2.24 10.44 4.32
CA THR A 12 -3.48 9.70 4.03
C THR A 12 -4.24 9.24 5.26
N SER A 13 -5.56 9.29 5.17
CA SER A 13 -6.44 8.76 6.21
C SER A 13 -6.34 7.23 6.31
N ASP A 14 -6.72 6.70 7.48
CA ASP A 14 -6.76 5.24 7.70
C ASP A 14 -7.68 4.53 6.71
N VAL A 15 -8.82 5.17 6.35
CA VAL A 15 -9.78 4.64 5.37
C VAL A 15 -9.14 4.46 3.99
N VAL A 16 -8.36 5.45 3.53
CA VAL A 16 -7.67 5.37 2.24
C VAL A 16 -6.63 4.25 2.25
N ARG A 17 -5.90 4.10 3.36
CA ARG A 17 -4.89 3.04 3.52
C ARG A 17 -5.52 1.64 3.55
N ASP A 18 -6.66 1.49 4.22
CA ASP A 18 -7.42 0.23 4.23
C ASP A 18 -7.91 -0.16 2.84
N LEU A 19 -8.49 0.80 2.10
CA LEU A 19 -8.92 0.59 0.72
C LEU A 19 -7.76 0.15 -0.18
N HIS A 20 -6.61 0.81 -0.08
CA HIS A 20 -5.42 0.44 -0.85
C HIS A 20 -4.93 -0.97 -0.52
N ARG A 21 -4.99 -1.40 0.74
CA ARG A 21 -4.64 -2.77 1.15
C ARG A 21 -5.55 -3.80 0.49
N ARG A 22 -6.87 -3.61 0.59
CA ARG A 22 -7.86 -4.51 -0.03
C ARG A 22 -7.71 -4.61 -1.55
N LEU A 23 -7.46 -3.48 -2.21
CA LEU A 23 -7.19 -3.45 -3.65
C LEU A 23 -5.92 -4.23 -3.98
N LYS A 24 -4.84 -4.05 -3.20
CA LYS A 24 -3.58 -4.76 -3.40
C LYS A 24 -3.74 -6.27 -3.22
N GLU A 25 -4.44 -6.72 -2.18
CA GLU A 25 -4.70 -8.14 -1.91
C GLU A 25 -5.57 -8.77 -3.00
N THR A 26 -6.57 -8.03 -3.50
CA THR A 26 -7.46 -8.50 -4.56
C THR A 26 -6.74 -8.65 -5.90
N LEU A 27 -5.86 -7.69 -6.23
CA LEU A 27 -5.16 -7.64 -7.52
C LEU A 27 -3.85 -8.42 -7.55
N ASP A 28 -3.22 -8.61 -6.39
CA ASP A 28 -1.94 -9.32 -6.25
C ASP A 28 -1.95 -10.27 -5.04
N PRO A 29 -2.81 -11.31 -5.06
CA PRO A 29 -2.95 -12.25 -3.95
C PRO A 29 -1.68 -13.07 -3.68
N HIS A 30 -0.77 -13.13 -4.65
CA HIS A 30 0.51 -13.83 -4.53
C HIS A 30 1.70 -12.90 -4.28
N GLY A 31 1.48 -11.59 -4.17
CA GLY A 31 2.52 -10.62 -3.82
C GLY A 31 3.63 -10.44 -4.87
N ILE A 32 3.39 -10.82 -6.13
CA ILE A 32 4.41 -10.79 -7.20
C ILE A 32 4.61 -9.37 -7.75
N LEU A 33 3.61 -8.51 -7.63
CA LEU A 33 3.65 -7.14 -8.14
C LEU A 33 4.32 -6.21 -7.13
N ASN A 34 5.65 -6.13 -7.18
CA ASN A 34 6.45 -5.18 -6.42
C ASN A 34 6.42 -5.40 -4.89
N PRO A 35 6.92 -6.54 -4.40
CA PRO A 35 6.87 -6.91 -2.99
C PRO A 35 7.58 -5.87 -2.09
N GLY A 36 7.01 -5.62 -0.90
CA GLY A 36 7.59 -4.77 0.15
C GLY A 36 7.52 -3.24 -0.05
N LYS A 37 6.83 -2.78 -1.11
CA LYS A 37 6.92 -1.36 -1.50
C LYS A 37 6.04 -0.39 -0.71
N PHE A 38 4.77 -0.71 -0.50
CA PHE A 38 3.77 0.31 -0.13
C PHE A 38 2.80 -0.09 0.98
N LEU A 39 2.63 -1.38 1.22
CA LEU A 39 1.61 -1.93 2.10
C LEU A 39 2.28 -3.12 2.78
N ASP A 40 2.81 -2.89 3.98
CA ASP A 40 3.30 -3.93 4.88
C ASP A 40 2.29 -4.05 6.02
#